data_AF-K6UP16-F1
#
_entry.id   AF-K6UP16-F1
#
_cell.length_a   1.000
_cell.length_b   1.000
_cell.length_c   1.000
_cell.angle_alpha   90.00
_cell.angle_beta   90.00
_cell.angle_gamma   90.00
#
_symmetry.space_group_name_H-M   'P 1'
#
loop_
_entity.id
_entity.type
_entity.pdbx_description
1 polymer ?
#
loop_
_entity_poly.entity_id
_entity_poly.type
_entity_poly.pdbx_seq_one_letter_code
_entity_poly.pdbx_strand_id
1 'polypeptide(L)'
;MSSVEAFLAESASLLDMLAEYGLHPGLLSPTLSAAEQERLARFRVPQDRSDFLAVRLLTRLALFRRRTAVAPAPRPSTPTSAVSTATWDEFIPAAPTALLAERDIRQRCPGCAGSGHGRPYVIDPEVRLSWAHSRGLIAVVIAESRESDVGVDCERERRCEPPVVWQGKPIPLSTWCRVESCVKAGWGDLDELLDQACSPEGIRVPDDVVFSEGRVQLAAATAHWAVAAPSAARMTVLGAASA
;
A
#
# COMPACT_ATOMS: atom_id res chain seq x y z
N MET A 1 9.95 39.08 0.50
CA MET A 1 9.27 37.81 0.81
C MET A 1 9.50 36.90 -0.38
N SER A 2 10.39 35.91 -0.23
CA SER A 2 10.92 35.12 -1.35
C SER A 2 9.95 34.00 -1.75
N SER A 3 9.94 33.68 -3.04
CA SER A 3 9.11 32.68 -3.74
C SER A 3 9.34 31.22 -3.30
N VAL A 4 9.92 30.99 -2.12
CA VAL A 4 10.16 29.66 -1.54
C VAL A 4 9.14 29.38 -0.42
N GLU A 5 8.63 30.40 0.27
CA GLU A 5 7.60 30.22 1.31
C GLU A 5 6.19 30.07 0.72
N ALA A 6 5.94 30.60 -0.49
CA ALA A 6 4.69 30.40 -1.21
C ALA A 6 4.59 29.03 -1.91
N PHE A 7 5.72 28.37 -2.20
CA PHE A 7 5.73 27.05 -2.85
C PHE A 7 5.50 25.89 -1.86
N LEU A 8 5.64 26.15 -0.56
CA LEU A 8 5.35 25.17 0.50
C LEU A 8 3.88 25.17 0.94
N ALA A 9 3.03 26.01 0.33
CA ALA A 9 1.65 26.25 0.76
C ALA A 9 0.57 25.66 -0.16
N GLU A 10 0.91 25.09 -1.33
CA GLU A 10 -0.06 24.49 -2.26
C GLU A 10 0.22 22.99 -2.50
N SER A 11 0.36 22.24 -1.41
CA SER A 11 0.32 20.78 -1.45
C SER A 11 -0.50 20.30 -0.28
N ALA A 12 -1.75 19.89 -0.52
CA ALA A 12 -2.49 19.15 0.48
C ALA A 12 -1.69 17.87 0.76
N SER A 13 -1.20 17.72 1.99
CA SER A 13 -0.62 16.45 2.41
C SER A 13 -1.71 15.37 2.27
N LEU A 14 -1.33 14.10 2.11
CA LEU A 14 -2.31 13.01 2.06
C LEU A 14 -3.23 13.00 3.30
N LEU A 15 -2.74 13.52 4.43
CA LEU A 15 -3.53 13.73 5.64
C LEU A 15 -4.52 14.88 5.53
N ASP A 16 -4.21 15.94 4.77
CA ASP A 16 -5.15 17.03 4.50
C ASP A 16 -6.28 16.55 3.58
N MET A 17 -5.93 15.77 2.55
CA MET A 17 -6.93 15.10 1.71
C MET A 17 -7.82 14.17 2.54
N LEU A 18 -7.25 13.38 3.45
CA LEU A 18 -8.03 12.54 4.36
C LEU A 18 -8.89 13.37 5.34
N ALA A 19 -8.36 14.50 5.82
CA ALA A 19 -9.03 15.42 6.72
C ALA A 19 -10.30 16.05 6.10
N GLU A 20 -10.31 16.33 4.79
CA GLU A 20 -11.51 16.78 4.07
C GLU A 20 -12.69 15.82 4.22
N TYR A 21 -12.40 14.54 4.43
CA TYR A 21 -13.39 13.50 4.68
C TYR A 21 -13.58 13.16 6.17
N GLY A 22 -13.12 14.04 7.06
CA GLY A 22 -13.18 13.84 8.52
C GLY A 22 -12.22 12.77 9.04
N LEU A 23 -11.30 12.27 8.22
CA LEU A 23 -10.32 11.24 8.57
C LEU A 23 -9.03 11.88 9.09
N HIS A 24 -9.09 12.50 10.26
CA HIS A 24 -7.95 13.19 10.85
C HIS A 24 -6.95 12.24 11.54
N PRO A 25 -5.64 12.55 11.54
CA PRO A 25 -4.63 11.79 12.30
C PRO A 25 -4.94 11.58 13.79
N GLY A 26 -5.65 12.53 14.40
CA GLY A 26 -6.11 12.42 15.79
C GLY A 26 -7.00 11.20 16.05
N LEU A 27 -7.69 10.71 15.02
CA LEU A 27 -8.47 9.46 15.06
C LEU A 27 -7.58 8.23 15.26
N LEU A 28 -6.34 8.24 14.73
CA LEU A 28 -5.42 7.11 14.86
C LEU A 28 -4.71 7.06 16.21
N SER A 29 -4.46 8.21 16.86
CA SER A 29 -3.65 8.24 18.08
C SER A 29 -4.10 7.26 19.18
N PRO A 30 -5.41 7.05 19.47
CA PRO A 30 -5.84 6.06 20.47
C PRO A 30 -5.82 4.60 19.98
N THR A 31 -5.52 4.36 18.69
CA THR A 31 -5.65 3.06 18.01
C THR A 31 -4.31 2.46 17.60
N LEU A 32 -3.26 3.30 17.51
CA LEU A 32 -1.91 2.82 17.28
C LEU A 32 -1.44 1.98 18.47
N SER A 33 -0.90 0.80 18.18
CA SER A 33 -0.17 -0.02 19.14
C SER A 33 1.08 0.72 19.65
N ALA A 34 1.61 0.30 20.80
CA ALA A 34 2.85 0.88 21.35
C ALA A 34 4.02 0.83 20.34
N ALA A 35 4.14 -0.26 19.57
CA ALA A 35 5.16 -0.41 18.54
C ALA A 35 4.95 0.56 17.35
N GLU A 36 3.70 0.80 16.95
CA GLU A 36 3.38 1.80 15.92
C GLU A 36 3.65 3.22 16.42
N GLN A 37 3.33 3.53 17.68
CA GLN A 37 3.63 4.82 18.30
C GLN A 37 5.14 5.07 18.39
N GLU A 38 5.90 4.07 18.80
CA GLU A 38 7.36 4.15 18.85
C GLU A 38 7.94 4.37 17.45
N ARG A 39 7.47 3.63 16.44
CA ARG A 39 7.89 3.85 15.05
C ARG A 39 7.52 5.23 14.54
N LEU A 40 6.30 5.69 14.84
CA LEU A 40 5.84 7.02 14.48
C LEU A 40 6.75 8.12 15.04
N ALA A 41 7.23 7.95 16.28
CA ALA A 41 8.14 8.88 16.94
C ALA A 41 9.54 8.93 16.32
N ARG A 42 9.94 7.91 15.56
CA ARG A 42 11.27 7.85 14.90
C ARG A 42 11.32 8.59 13.57
N PHE A 43 10.18 8.83 12.90
CA PHE A 43 10.18 9.57 11.64
C PHE A 43 10.65 11.02 11.83
N ARG A 44 11.61 11.43 11.00
CA ARG A 44 12.17 12.79 10.98
C ARG A 44 11.66 13.61 9.80
N VAL A 45 11.32 12.94 8.71
CA VAL A 45 10.75 13.57 7.52
C VAL A 45 9.24 13.67 7.71
N PRO A 46 8.63 14.86 7.62
CA PRO A 46 7.19 15.03 7.81
C PRO A 46 6.36 14.18 6.84
N GLN A 47 6.79 14.06 5.58
CA GLN A 47 6.08 13.25 4.59
C GLN A 47 6.04 11.77 4.97
N ASP A 48 7.16 11.17 5.40
CA ASP A 48 7.20 9.76 5.80
C ASP A 48 6.27 9.49 6.99
N ARG A 49 6.21 10.46 7.92
CA ARG A 49 5.29 10.43 9.05
C ARG A 49 3.82 10.45 8.58
N SER A 50 3.51 11.31 7.61
CA SER A 50 2.17 11.42 7.02
C SER A 50 1.77 10.15 6.27
N ASP A 51 2.64 9.63 5.41
CA ASP A 51 2.42 8.40 4.64
C ASP A 51 2.19 7.20 5.56
N PHE A 52 3.00 7.09 6.63
CA PHE A 52 2.84 6.05 7.66
C PHE A 52 1.46 6.10 8.33
N LEU A 53 0.98 7.29 8.69
CA LEU A 53 -0.34 7.45 9.29
C LEU A 53 -1.45 7.16 8.28
N ALA A 54 -1.33 7.71 7.07
CA ALA A 54 -2.34 7.56 6.02
C ALA A 54 -2.57 6.09 5.62
N VAL A 55 -1.49 5.32 5.42
CA VAL A 55 -1.62 3.90 5.07
C VAL A 55 -2.29 3.09 6.19
N ARG A 56 -2.07 3.47 7.46
CA ARG A 56 -2.70 2.83 8.63
C ARG A 56 -4.18 3.15 8.76
N LEU A 57 -4.56 4.36 8.38
CA LEU A 57 -5.96 4.77 8.32
C LEU A 57 -6.69 4.07 7.18
N LEU A 58 -6.12 4.10 5.98
CA LEU A 58 -6.65 3.43 4.80
C LEU A 58 -6.85 1.93 5.07
N THR A 59 -5.88 1.29 5.72
CA THR A 59 -5.98 -0.14 6.01
C THR A 59 -7.14 -0.45 6.95
N ARG A 60 -7.30 0.29 8.05
CA ARG A 60 -8.40 0.10 9.00
C ARG A 60 -9.75 0.37 8.33
N LEU A 61 -9.83 1.39 7.48
CA LEU A 61 -11.03 1.67 6.70
C LEU A 61 -11.36 0.53 5.71
N ALA A 62 -10.36 0.00 5.01
CA ALA A 62 -10.54 -1.11 4.08
C ALA A 62 -10.99 -2.40 4.81
N LEU A 63 -10.42 -2.69 5.98
CA LEU A 63 -10.82 -3.81 6.83
C LEU A 63 -12.24 -3.66 7.39
N PHE A 64 -12.58 -2.47 7.88
CA PHE A 64 -13.94 -2.17 8.34
C PHE A 64 -14.95 -2.35 7.22
N ARG A 65 -14.70 -1.76 6.04
CA ARG A 65 -15.59 -1.91 4.88
C ARG A 65 -15.79 -3.36 4.50
N ARG A 66 -14.73 -4.18 4.54
CA ARG A 66 -14.86 -5.63 4.32
C ARG A 66 -15.85 -6.24 5.32
N ARG A 67 -15.69 -5.96 6.61
CA ARG A 67 -16.57 -6.51 7.66
C ARG A 67 -18.02 -6.06 7.52
N THR A 68 -18.25 -4.83 7.08
CA THR A 68 -19.60 -4.26 6.95
C THR A 68 -20.22 -4.45 5.56
N ALA A 69 -19.45 -4.87 4.56
CA ALA A 69 -19.99 -5.17 3.25
C ALA A 69 -20.94 -6.37 3.38
N VAL A 70 -22.21 -6.16 3.00
CA VAL A 70 -23.15 -7.27 2.79
C VAL A 70 -22.52 -8.23 1.79
N ALA A 71 -22.48 -9.52 2.12
CA ALA A 71 -21.87 -10.55 1.29
C ALA A 71 -22.36 -10.41 -0.16
N PRO A 72 -21.47 -10.21 -1.15
CA PRO A 72 -21.90 -10.17 -2.53
C PRO A 72 -22.46 -11.54 -2.95
N ALA A 73 -23.41 -11.53 -3.88
CA ALA A 73 -23.90 -12.75 -4.54
C ALA A 73 -22.72 -13.61 -5.04
N PRO A 74 -22.89 -14.95 -5.14
CA PRO A 74 -21.82 -15.87 -5.53
C PRO A 74 -21.11 -15.39 -6.81
N ARG A 75 -19.77 -15.34 -6.76
CA ARG A 75 -18.93 -14.83 -7.86
C ARG A 75 -19.09 -15.70 -9.11
N PRO A 76 -19.11 -15.13 -10.32
CA PRO A 76 -18.96 -15.91 -11.55
C PRO A 76 -17.59 -16.61 -11.58
N SER A 77 -17.54 -17.79 -12.19
CA SER A 77 -16.41 -18.74 -12.21
C SER A 77 -15.18 -18.28 -13.01
N THR A 78 -15.11 -17.01 -13.41
CA THR A 78 -14.00 -16.46 -14.19
C THR A 78 -13.35 -15.31 -13.41
N PRO A 79 -12.10 -15.44 -12.95
CA PRO A 79 -11.39 -14.35 -12.29
C PRO A 79 -11.18 -13.23 -13.31
N THR A 80 -11.98 -12.18 -13.22
CA THR A 80 -11.78 -10.96 -14.01
C THR A 80 -10.82 -10.07 -13.21
N SER A 81 -9.74 -9.61 -13.83
CA SER A 81 -8.70 -8.72 -13.28
C SER A 81 -9.19 -7.28 -12.98
N ALA A 82 -10.46 -7.14 -12.57
CA ALA A 82 -11.08 -5.86 -12.33
C ALA A 82 -10.53 -5.24 -11.03
N VAL A 83 -9.43 -4.51 -11.16
CA VAL A 83 -9.03 -3.52 -10.17
C VAL A 83 -10.10 -2.44 -10.15
N SER A 84 -10.92 -2.43 -9.09
CA SER A 84 -11.85 -1.33 -8.86
C SER A 84 -11.07 -0.14 -8.30
N THR A 85 -11.06 0.95 -9.05
CA THR A 85 -10.67 2.27 -8.52
C THR A 85 -11.94 2.89 -7.94
N ALA A 86 -12.14 2.79 -6.64
CA ALA A 86 -13.26 3.44 -5.98
C ALA A 86 -12.97 4.94 -5.83
N THR A 87 -14.00 5.77 -6.01
CA THR A 87 -13.92 7.20 -5.66
C THR A 87 -14.04 7.39 -4.14
N TRP A 88 -13.51 8.48 -3.61
CA TRP A 88 -13.49 8.73 -2.15
C TRP A 88 -14.89 8.73 -1.52
N ASP A 89 -15.88 9.30 -2.21
CA ASP A 89 -17.28 9.35 -1.78
C ASP A 89 -17.89 7.95 -1.62
N GLU A 90 -17.44 6.99 -2.42
CA GLU A 90 -17.85 5.60 -2.29
C GLU A 90 -17.16 4.92 -1.12
N PHE A 91 -15.95 5.36 -0.74
CA PHE A 91 -15.03 4.66 0.16
C PHE A 91 -15.17 5.06 1.65
N ILE A 92 -15.63 6.26 1.99
CA ILE A 92 -15.60 6.75 3.38
C ILE A 92 -17.00 6.72 4.03
N PRO A 93 -17.20 6.00 5.15
CA PRO A 93 -18.47 5.95 5.83
C PRO A 93 -18.74 7.22 6.65
N ALA A 94 -20.02 7.53 6.82
CA ALA A 94 -20.51 8.72 7.54
C ALA A 94 -20.16 8.78 9.05
N ALA A 95 -19.62 7.71 9.64
CA ALA A 95 -19.31 7.63 11.08
C ALA A 95 -17.90 7.03 11.33
N PRO A 96 -16.83 7.83 11.22
CA PRO A 96 -15.45 7.33 11.21
C PRO A 96 -14.91 6.85 12.57
N THR A 97 -15.60 7.10 13.69
CA THR A 97 -15.13 6.72 15.03
C THR A 97 -15.31 5.24 15.36
N ALA A 98 -16.27 4.54 14.74
CA ALA A 98 -16.42 3.08 14.88
C ALA A 98 -15.31 2.29 14.12
N LEU A 99 -14.63 2.94 13.17
CA LEU A 99 -13.55 2.38 12.32
C LEU A 99 -12.26 2.04 13.09
N LEU A 100 -12.14 2.56 14.30
CA LEU A 100 -10.86 2.81 14.98
C LEU A 100 -10.55 1.79 16.07
N ALA A 101 -11.53 0.96 16.46
CA ALA A 101 -11.33 -0.10 17.45
C ALA A 101 -10.52 -1.29 16.90
N GLU A 102 -10.22 -1.32 15.60
CA GLU A 102 -9.41 -2.38 14.99
C GLU A 102 -7.93 -2.26 15.40
N ARG A 103 -7.63 -2.94 16.50
CA ARG A 103 -6.27 -3.20 17.02
C ARG A 103 -5.66 -4.48 16.45
N ASP A 104 -6.30 -5.06 15.43
CA ASP A 104 -5.94 -6.38 14.93
C ASP A 104 -4.73 -6.34 13.99
N ILE A 105 -4.36 -5.16 13.47
CA ILE A 105 -3.18 -5.01 12.62
C ILE A 105 -1.92 -5.13 13.48
N ARG A 106 -1.10 -6.12 13.17
CA ARG A 106 0.21 -6.37 13.77
C ARG A 106 1.26 -6.40 12.67
N GLN A 107 2.52 -6.24 13.06
CA GLN A 107 3.66 -6.42 12.17
C GLN A 107 4.68 -7.30 12.85
N ARG A 108 5.28 -8.22 12.09
CA ARG A 108 6.39 -9.05 12.55
C ARG A 108 7.44 -9.13 11.46
N CYS A 109 8.70 -8.91 11.84
CA CYS A 109 9.82 -9.10 10.94
C CYS A 109 10.30 -10.56 11.03
N PRO A 110 10.42 -11.29 9.91
CA PRO A 110 10.96 -12.64 9.93
C PRO A 110 12.45 -12.67 10.34
N GLY A 111 13.21 -11.60 10.07
CA GLY A 111 14.64 -11.52 10.38
C GLY A 111 14.96 -11.29 11.86
N CYS A 112 14.32 -10.30 12.50
CA CYS A 112 14.64 -9.95 13.90
C CYS A 112 13.58 -10.40 14.92
N ALA A 113 12.47 -10.99 14.46
CA ALA A 113 11.29 -11.34 15.26
C ALA A 113 10.59 -10.18 16.00
N GLY A 114 11.07 -8.94 15.86
CA GLY A 114 10.52 -7.76 16.52
C GLY A 114 9.12 -7.38 16.05
N SER A 115 8.36 -6.76 16.96
CA SER A 115 7.05 -6.15 16.71
C SER A 115 7.23 -4.66 16.41
N GLY A 116 6.75 -4.19 15.26
CA GLY A 116 6.85 -2.79 14.84
C GLY A 116 7.44 -2.58 13.44
N HIS A 117 7.99 -3.63 12.83
CA HIS A 117 8.32 -3.65 11.40
C HIS A 117 8.16 -5.05 10.81
N GLY A 118 8.38 -5.17 9.50
CA GLY A 118 8.09 -6.37 8.73
C GLY A 118 6.67 -6.39 8.18
N ARG A 119 6.25 -7.57 7.71
CA ARG A 119 4.97 -7.74 7.01
C ARG A 119 3.80 -7.50 7.96
N PRO A 120 2.79 -6.74 7.54
CA PRO A 120 1.56 -6.64 8.32
C PRO A 120 0.68 -7.87 8.22
N TYR A 121 -0.05 -8.11 9.29
CA TYR A 121 -1.08 -9.14 9.34
C TYR A 121 -2.20 -8.70 10.28
N VAL A 122 -3.38 -9.29 10.11
CA VAL A 122 -4.49 -9.16 11.05
C VAL A 122 -4.71 -10.46 11.82
N ILE A 123 -5.38 -10.40 12.98
CA ILE A 123 -5.71 -11.59 13.78
C ILE A 123 -6.87 -12.42 13.15
N ASP A 124 -7.41 -11.99 12.02
CA ASP A 124 -8.33 -12.77 11.19
C ASP A 124 -7.52 -13.66 10.21
N PRO A 125 -7.51 -15.00 10.39
CA PRO A 125 -6.70 -15.89 9.55
C PRO A 125 -7.17 -15.96 8.10
N GLU A 126 -8.40 -15.53 7.79
CA GLU A 126 -8.96 -15.49 6.42
C GLU A 126 -8.54 -14.24 5.64
N VAL A 127 -7.85 -13.31 6.31
CA VAL A 127 -7.43 -12.05 5.70
C VAL A 127 -5.93 -12.05 5.51
N ARG A 128 -5.54 -11.64 4.31
CA ARG A 128 -4.16 -11.34 3.97
C ARG A 128 -4.09 -9.89 3.53
N LEU A 129 -3.05 -9.22 3.98
CA LEU A 129 -2.91 -7.78 3.89
C LEU A 129 -1.51 -7.44 3.41
N SER A 130 -1.45 -6.54 2.45
CA SER A 130 -0.21 -5.88 2.08
C SER A 130 -0.44 -4.40 1.88
N TRP A 131 0.58 -3.60 2.13
CA TRP A 131 0.55 -2.18 1.83
C TRP A 131 1.90 -1.70 1.30
N ALA A 132 1.85 -0.58 0.61
CA ALA A 132 3.01 0.18 0.18
C ALA A 132 2.73 1.66 0.34
N HIS A 133 3.79 2.43 0.50
CA HIS A 133 3.70 3.87 0.40
C HIS A 133 5.00 4.43 -0.18
N SER A 134 4.88 5.43 -1.04
CA SER A 134 5.99 6.15 -1.62
C SER A 134 5.56 7.59 -1.88
N ARG A 135 6.06 8.52 -1.07
CA ARG A 135 6.01 9.97 -1.33
C ARG A 135 4.59 10.49 -1.61
N GLY A 136 3.68 10.23 -0.68
CA GLY A 136 2.28 10.64 -0.80
C GLY A 136 1.40 9.71 -1.64
N LEU A 137 1.98 8.64 -2.21
CA LEU A 137 1.23 7.51 -2.75
C LEU A 137 1.11 6.44 -1.67
N ILE A 138 -0.09 5.89 -1.48
CA ILE A 138 -0.33 4.74 -0.62
C ILE A 138 -1.14 3.69 -1.38
N ALA A 139 -0.80 2.42 -1.19
CA ALA A 139 -1.54 1.30 -1.74
C ALA A 139 -1.81 0.30 -0.63
N VAL A 140 -3.03 -0.21 -0.56
CA VAL A 140 -3.45 -1.27 0.35
C VAL A 140 -4.16 -2.34 -0.46
N VAL A 141 -3.78 -3.60 -0.23
CA VAL A 141 -4.48 -4.75 -0.80
C VAL A 141 -4.94 -5.65 0.34
N ILE A 142 -6.21 -6.05 0.26
CA ILE A 142 -6.81 -7.05 1.12
C ILE A 142 -7.25 -8.22 0.25
N ALA A 143 -6.74 -9.40 0.57
CA ALA A 143 -7.16 -10.66 -0.03
C ALA A 143 -7.89 -11.52 1.00
N GLU A 144 -8.96 -12.18 0.54
CA GLU A 144 -9.72 -13.16 1.30
C GLU A 144 -9.15 -14.54 0.98
N SER A 145 -8.11 -14.93 1.70
CA SER A 145 -7.49 -16.25 1.54
C SER A 145 -6.80 -16.66 2.84
N ARG A 146 -6.89 -17.95 3.16
CA ARG A 146 -6.11 -18.58 4.22
C ARG A 146 -4.77 -19.10 3.73
N GLU A 147 -4.65 -19.38 2.45
CA GLU A 147 -3.55 -20.18 1.90
C GLU A 147 -2.56 -19.33 1.11
N SER A 148 -2.95 -18.10 0.80
CA SER A 148 -2.27 -17.29 -0.20
C SER A 148 -1.84 -15.94 0.31
N ASP A 149 -0.54 -15.69 0.31
CA ASP A 149 -0.03 -14.35 0.58
C ASP A 149 -0.29 -13.39 -0.59
N VAL A 150 -0.25 -12.10 -0.26
CA VAL A 150 -0.46 -10.98 -1.19
C VAL A 150 0.64 -9.96 -0.97
N GLY A 151 1.06 -9.34 -2.06
CA GLY A 151 2.00 -8.25 -2.06
C GLY A 151 1.51 -7.08 -2.89
N VAL A 152 1.79 -5.87 -2.43
CA VAL A 152 1.58 -4.65 -3.22
C VAL A 152 2.81 -3.76 -3.13
N ASP A 153 3.16 -3.17 -4.26
CA ASP A 153 4.12 -2.08 -4.29
C ASP A 153 3.63 -0.92 -5.14
N CYS A 154 4.10 0.27 -4.80
CA CYS A 154 3.73 1.49 -5.51
C CYS A 154 4.88 2.51 -5.46
N GLU A 155 5.23 3.07 -6.62
CA GLU A 155 6.30 4.05 -6.75
C GLU A 155 5.89 5.21 -7.66
N ARG A 156 6.33 6.41 -7.31
CA ARG A 156 6.09 7.61 -8.12
C ARG A 156 7.24 7.80 -9.10
N GLU A 157 6.91 7.89 -10.40
CA GLU A 157 7.90 8.19 -11.44
C GLU A 157 8.44 9.61 -11.23
N ARG A 158 9.77 9.75 -11.21
CA ARG A 158 10.44 11.05 -11.17
C ARG A 158 11.19 11.30 -12.46
N ARG A 159 11.14 12.56 -12.91
CA ARG A 159 11.86 13.02 -14.11
C ARG A 159 13.38 13.08 -13.95
N CYS A 160 13.91 13.01 -12.72
CA CYS A 160 15.32 13.29 -12.40
C CYS A 160 15.98 12.32 -11.39
N GLU A 161 15.33 11.23 -10.98
CA GLU A 161 16.01 10.22 -10.15
C GLU A 161 16.74 9.21 -11.04
N PRO A 162 17.96 8.78 -10.65
CA PRO A 162 18.60 7.68 -11.35
C PRO A 162 17.69 6.45 -11.28
N PRO A 163 17.61 5.65 -12.34
CA PRO A 163 16.83 4.41 -12.29
C PRO A 163 17.38 3.52 -11.18
N VAL A 164 16.53 2.65 -10.64
CA VAL A 164 17.03 1.53 -9.84
C VAL A 164 18.02 0.76 -10.71
N VAL A 165 19.21 0.48 -10.21
CA VAL A 165 20.24 -0.28 -10.94
C VAL A 165 20.53 -1.56 -10.17
N TRP A 166 20.45 -2.69 -10.87
CA TRP A 166 20.84 -4.00 -10.35
C TRP A 166 21.89 -4.61 -11.27
N GLN A 167 23.03 -5.00 -10.70
CA GLN A 167 24.17 -5.57 -11.44
C GLN A 167 24.57 -4.74 -12.69
N GLY A 168 24.56 -3.42 -12.56
CA GLY A 168 24.90 -2.49 -13.64
C GLY A 168 23.82 -2.30 -14.72
N LYS A 169 22.65 -2.92 -14.58
CA LYS A 169 21.52 -2.76 -15.49
C LYS A 169 20.42 -1.90 -14.86
N PRO A 170 19.86 -0.92 -15.59
CA PRO A 170 18.71 -0.18 -15.10
C PRO A 170 17.47 -1.09 -15.06
N ILE A 171 16.73 -1.01 -13.96
CA ILE A 171 15.48 -1.72 -13.71
C ILE A 171 14.33 -0.74 -13.92
N PRO A 172 13.40 -1.02 -14.85
CA PRO A 172 12.20 -0.21 -15.00
C PRO A 172 11.40 -0.17 -13.70
N LEU A 173 10.81 0.98 -13.37
CA LEU A 173 9.96 1.13 -12.18
C LEU A 173 8.82 0.11 -12.11
N SER A 174 8.22 -0.26 -13.25
CA SER A 174 7.20 -1.33 -13.28
C SER A 174 7.77 -2.68 -12.84
N THR A 175 8.99 -3.00 -13.27
CA THR A 175 9.69 -4.23 -12.87
C THR A 175 10.06 -4.18 -11.40
N TRP A 176 10.54 -3.03 -10.92
CA TRP A 176 10.79 -2.81 -9.48
C TRP A 176 9.54 -3.05 -8.64
N CYS A 177 8.41 -2.41 -8.99
CA CYS A 177 7.15 -2.62 -8.27
C CYS A 177 6.73 -4.10 -8.30
N ARG A 178 6.95 -4.80 -9.42
CA ARG A 178 6.65 -6.24 -9.52
C ARG A 178 7.50 -7.05 -8.55
N VAL A 179 8.82 -6.82 -8.54
CA VAL A 179 9.76 -7.48 -7.62
C VAL A 179 9.37 -7.23 -6.16
N GLU A 180 9.20 -5.97 -5.76
CA GLU A 180 8.83 -5.59 -4.40
C GLU A 180 7.49 -6.18 -3.99
N SER A 181 6.52 -6.25 -4.91
CA SER A 181 5.25 -6.93 -4.63
C SER A 181 5.47 -8.42 -4.35
N CYS A 182 6.35 -9.12 -5.07
CA CYS A 182 6.69 -10.52 -4.79
C CYS A 182 7.43 -10.70 -3.45
N VAL A 183 8.39 -9.82 -3.12
CA VAL A 183 9.06 -9.80 -1.81
C VAL A 183 8.03 -9.64 -0.69
N LYS A 184 7.10 -8.70 -0.86
CA LYS A 184 6.05 -8.42 0.12
C LYS A 184 5.00 -9.52 0.20
N ALA A 185 4.82 -10.32 -0.85
CA ALA A 185 4.05 -11.56 -0.83
C ALA A 185 4.85 -12.74 -0.22
N GLY A 186 6.18 -12.70 -0.26
CA GLY A 186 7.06 -13.69 0.38
C GLY A 186 7.45 -14.83 -0.54
N TRP A 187 7.43 -14.59 -1.85
CA TRP A 187 7.79 -15.57 -2.86
C TRP A 187 9.27 -15.56 -3.22
N GLY A 188 10.07 -14.74 -2.53
CA GLY A 188 11.51 -14.65 -2.68
C GLY A 188 12.06 -13.47 -1.89
N ASP A 189 13.38 -13.40 -1.78
CA ASP A 189 14.06 -12.19 -1.32
C ASP A 189 14.34 -11.22 -2.47
N LEU A 190 14.76 -10.01 -2.13
CA LEU A 190 14.94 -8.93 -3.10
C LEU A 190 16.02 -9.26 -4.14
N ASP A 191 17.14 -9.85 -3.71
CA ASP A 191 18.29 -10.11 -4.58
C ASP A 191 17.95 -11.23 -5.57
N GLU A 192 17.33 -12.32 -5.08
CA GLU A 192 16.86 -13.43 -5.91
C GLU A 192 15.86 -12.94 -6.97
N LEU A 193 14.87 -12.15 -6.57
CA LEU A 193 13.82 -11.69 -7.47
C LEU A 193 14.33 -10.64 -8.46
N LEU A 194 15.32 -9.81 -8.10
CA LEU A 194 15.99 -8.91 -9.03
C LEU A 194 16.86 -9.67 -10.06
N ASP A 195 17.53 -10.74 -9.64
CA ASP A 195 18.27 -11.63 -10.54
C ASP A 195 17.34 -12.29 -11.56
N GLN A 196 16.21 -12.83 -11.10
CA GLN A 196 15.18 -13.39 -11.97
C GLN A 196 14.58 -12.34 -12.91
N ALA A 197 14.29 -11.14 -12.41
CA ALA A 197 13.77 -10.04 -13.24
C ALA A 197 14.74 -9.59 -14.34
N CYS A 198 16.05 -9.81 -14.15
CA CYS A 198 17.09 -9.54 -15.13
C CYS A 198 17.35 -10.70 -16.10
N SER A 199 16.75 -11.87 -15.87
CA SER A 199 16.92 -13.06 -16.69
C SER A 199 15.85 -13.14 -17.80
N PRO A 200 16.09 -13.89 -18.89
CA PRO A 200 15.09 -14.10 -19.94
C PRO A 200 13.81 -14.80 -19.45
N GLU A 201 13.92 -15.61 -18.39
CA GLU A 201 12.80 -16.34 -17.79
C GLU A 201 11.88 -15.44 -16.97
N GLY A 202 12.38 -14.28 -16.52
CA GLY A 202 11.66 -13.36 -15.67
C GLY A 202 11.40 -13.91 -14.26
N ILE A 203 10.62 -13.15 -13.51
CA ILE A 203 10.23 -13.50 -12.13
C ILE A 203 9.36 -14.76 -12.14
N ARG A 204 9.75 -15.76 -11.36
CA ARG A 204 8.97 -16.98 -11.13
C ARG A 204 8.11 -16.82 -9.89
N VAL A 205 6.82 -17.00 -10.06
CA VAL A 205 5.82 -17.02 -8.98
C VAL A 205 4.97 -18.28 -9.12
N PRO A 206 4.25 -18.71 -8.07
CA PRO A 206 3.29 -19.80 -8.19
C PRO A 206 2.29 -19.58 -9.35
N ASP A 207 1.87 -20.65 -10.03
CA ASP A 207 1.05 -20.58 -11.25
C ASP A 207 -0.33 -19.93 -11.04
N ASP A 208 -0.83 -19.92 -9.80
CA ASP A 208 -2.08 -19.29 -9.42
C ASP A 208 -1.95 -17.77 -9.24
N VAL A 209 -0.73 -17.23 -9.18
CA VAL A 209 -0.46 -15.79 -9.01
C VAL A 209 -0.83 -15.01 -10.26
N VAL A 210 -1.74 -14.05 -10.06
CA VAL A 210 -2.07 -13.03 -11.05
C VAL A 210 -1.38 -11.73 -10.65
N PHE A 211 -0.63 -11.17 -11.60
CA PHE A 211 -0.16 -9.80 -11.49
C PHE A 211 -1.23 -8.86 -12.02
N SER A 212 -1.66 -7.93 -11.17
CA SER A 212 -2.36 -6.72 -11.62
C SER A 212 -1.36 -5.58 -11.54
N GLU A 213 -1.12 -4.91 -12.64
CA GLU A 213 -0.20 -3.77 -12.70
C GLU A 213 -0.83 -2.64 -13.50
N GLY A 214 -0.44 -1.42 -13.17
CA GLY A 214 -0.99 -0.26 -13.84
C GLY A 214 -0.23 1.01 -13.54
N ARG A 215 -0.69 2.06 -14.21
CA ARG A 215 -0.24 3.43 -13.98
C ARG A 215 -1.43 4.26 -13.56
N VAL A 216 -1.23 5.14 -12.59
CA VAL A 216 -2.20 6.18 -12.25
C VAL A 216 -1.57 7.54 -12.54
N GLN A 217 -2.29 8.38 -13.28
CA GLN A 217 -1.88 9.74 -13.51
C GLN A 217 -2.28 10.58 -12.30
N LEU A 218 -1.31 11.11 -11.58
CA LEU A 218 -1.50 12.13 -10.57
C LEU A 218 -1.26 13.51 -11.21
N ALA A 219 -1.77 14.57 -10.59
CA ALA A 219 -1.71 15.92 -11.16
C ALA A 219 -0.29 16.37 -11.54
N ALA A 220 0.74 15.90 -10.83
CA ALA A 220 2.14 16.29 -11.07
C ALA A 220 3.10 15.12 -11.36
N ALA A 221 2.62 13.88 -11.42
CA ALA A 221 3.47 12.73 -11.77
C ALA A 221 2.65 11.52 -12.23
N THR A 222 3.33 10.57 -12.86
CA THR A 222 2.83 9.21 -13.07
C THR A 222 3.24 8.35 -11.88
N ALA A 223 2.34 7.52 -11.39
CA ALA A 223 2.67 6.52 -10.39
C ALA A 223 2.46 5.11 -10.97
N HIS A 224 3.36 4.19 -10.62
CA HIS A 224 3.29 2.78 -10.96
C HIS A 224 2.87 1.99 -9.74
N TRP A 225 2.05 0.96 -9.94
CA TRP A 225 1.71 0.01 -8.90
C TRP A 225 1.69 -1.40 -9.45
N ALA A 226 1.98 -2.36 -8.58
CA ALA A 226 1.87 -3.78 -8.87
C ALA A 226 1.26 -4.50 -7.67
N VAL A 227 0.35 -5.41 -7.94
CA VAL A 227 -0.20 -6.37 -6.98
C VAL A 227 0.13 -7.76 -7.46
N ALA A 228 0.59 -8.57 -6.52
CA ALA A 228 0.83 -9.97 -6.70
C ALA A 228 -0.12 -10.73 -5.76
N ALA A 229 -1.09 -11.45 -6.33
CA ALA A 229 -2.08 -12.21 -5.56
C ALA A 229 -2.62 -13.40 -6.37
N PRO A 230 -2.93 -14.54 -5.75
CA PRO A 230 -3.38 -15.74 -6.48
C PRO A 230 -4.87 -15.83 -6.81
N SER A 231 -5.66 -14.80 -6.50
CA SER A 231 -7.05 -14.69 -6.98
C SER A 231 -7.52 -13.23 -6.94
N ALA A 232 -8.81 -12.97 -7.20
CA ALA A 232 -9.41 -11.64 -7.14
C ALA A 232 -9.22 -10.98 -5.75
N ALA A 233 -8.14 -10.23 -5.61
CA ALA A 233 -7.87 -9.38 -4.45
C ALA A 233 -8.54 -8.02 -4.63
N ARG A 234 -9.05 -7.45 -3.54
CA ARG A 234 -9.54 -6.07 -3.56
C ARG A 234 -8.36 -5.15 -3.26
N MET A 235 -7.99 -4.36 -4.25
CA MET A 235 -6.98 -3.31 -4.10
C MET A 235 -7.67 -1.94 -3.91
N THR A 236 -7.10 -1.14 -3.02
CA THR A 236 -7.38 0.29 -2.95
C THR A 236 -6.05 1.05 -3.01
N VAL A 237 -5.88 1.88 -4.04
CA VAL A 237 -4.73 2.78 -4.18
C VAL A 237 -5.22 4.21 -4.00
N LEU A 238 -4.57 4.96 -3.12
CA LEU A 238 -4.82 6.38 -2.91
C LEU A 238 -3.54 7.16 -3.16
N GLY A 239 -3.62 8.24 -3.93
CA GLY A 239 -2.50 9.14 -4.17
C GLY A 239 -2.88 10.57 -3.84
N ALA A 240 -2.02 11.26 -3.08
CA ALA A 240 -2.06 12.70 -2.99
C ALA A 240 -1.35 13.31 -4.21
N ALA A 241 -1.96 14.35 -4.79
CA ALA A 241 -1.29 15.19 -5.76
C ALA A 241 -0.29 16.09 -5.02
N SER A 242 0.94 15.63 -4.82
CA SER A 242 2.05 16.53 -4.53
C SER A 242 2.47 17.21 -5.84
N ALA A 243 2.33 18.54 -5.89
CA ALA A 243 2.86 19.40 -6.95
C ALA A 243 4.38 19.47 -6.89
#